data_AF-A0A935FT29-F1
#
_entry.id   AF-A0A935FT29-F1
#
_cell.length_a   1.000
_cell.length_b   1.000
_cell.length_c   1.000
_cell.angle_alpha   90.00
_cell.angle_beta   90.00
_cell.angle_gamma   90.00
#
_symmetry.space_group_name_H-M   'P 1'
#
loop_
_entity.id
_entity.type
_entity.pdbx_description
1 polymer ?
#
loop_
_entity_poly.entity_id
_entity_poly.type
_entity_poly.pdbx_seq_one_letter_code
_entity_poly.pdbx_strand_id
1 'polypeptide(L)'
;MFGLFYHFRKDWRLALIFLFMFLMMGVITALYQNQQEPQPRERDYFYVGAFMAFSLWIGVGVAGLGEIIKEKMSKVSMMAIASIVVILSFAFVPLNMLREGYHYQNRNGNYFPYDYAYNILQSLEKDAIVITNGDNDTFPLWCLQAVYGIRTDVRIINLSLAQTDWYNLQLKNERPYGALTVPMTLSDAQLKKLQPVQWDEKKAVTFDVPLTAYPDSMRNLPGLPTKITVNVPPTIRQQSQNQVITAVKANDLLLIDIIKANKWERPIYFSITVSEDNFVGLGDYLVMEGMAQRLVPYKVTASGSDGVNVDIMRKSIFDNPTVASKTPQYGFRFTGLNNPNLFYNEDQTRMAQTYRTVFMRLAYSYSSDSTKTKLAEEVLDKMEKDIPRSVIEMDYRIEYDIAMLYYRLGNMAKFEEYSSNIEMRAEEEISKNPSNVQSYYNPYRILLDVYETKGEYQKALDLLNKLSVMSPGDASVKQKMESIRQKMSNPPGR
;
A
#
# COMPACT_ATOMS: atom_id res chain seq x y z
N MET A 1 -8.39 -33.50 16.03
CA MET A 1 -7.95 -34.79 15.48
C MET A 1 -8.38 -36.01 16.30
N PHE A 2 -8.22 -36.03 17.63
CA PHE A 2 -8.63 -37.19 18.45
C PHE A 2 -10.08 -37.67 18.19
N GLY A 3 -11.05 -36.75 18.17
CA GLY A 3 -12.45 -37.12 17.95
C GLY A 3 -12.76 -37.70 16.58
N LEU A 4 -12.03 -37.31 15.52
CA LEU A 4 -12.13 -37.95 14.20
C LEU A 4 -11.74 -39.42 14.29
N PHE A 5 -10.56 -39.70 14.85
CA PHE A 5 -10.05 -41.07 15.02
C PHE A 5 -10.98 -41.92 15.90
N TYR A 6 -11.45 -41.34 17.01
CA TYR A 6 -12.35 -42.01 17.93
C TYR A 6 -13.71 -42.32 17.28
N HIS A 7 -14.26 -41.40 16.49
CA HIS A 7 -15.48 -41.62 15.71
C HIS A 7 -15.32 -42.82 14.77
N PHE A 8 -14.23 -42.86 13.99
CA PHE A 8 -13.94 -43.99 13.09
C PHE A 8 -13.80 -45.33 13.79
N ARG A 9 -13.25 -45.34 15.02
CA ARG A 9 -13.12 -46.57 15.81
C ARG A 9 -14.46 -47.10 16.34
N LYS A 10 -15.38 -46.21 16.70
CA LYS A 10 -16.68 -46.58 17.29
C LYS A 10 -17.77 -46.83 16.25
N ASP A 11 -17.88 -45.94 15.26
CA ASP A 11 -18.84 -46.04 14.16
C ASP A 11 -18.24 -45.49 12.87
N TRP A 12 -17.57 -46.39 12.14
CA TRP A 12 -16.91 -46.02 10.89
C TRP A 12 -17.90 -45.58 9.80
N ARG A 13 -19.18 -46.00 9.84
CA ARG A 13 -20.17 -45.65 8.83
C ARG A 13 -20.60 -44.20 8.99
N LEU A 14 -20.96 -43.80 10.21
CA LEU A 14 -21.31 -42.41 10.51
C LEU A 14 -20.11 -41.48 10.39
N ALA A 15 -18.91 -41.94 10.79
CA ALA A 15 -17.68 -41.19 10.60
C ALA A 15 -17.40 -40.88 9.12
N LEU A 16 -17.71 -41.82 8.22
CA LEU A 16 -17.56 -41.64 6.77
C LEU A 16 -18.54 -40.61 6.22
N ILE A 17 -19.78 -40.57 6.73
CA ILE A 17 -20.76 -39.52 6.37
C ILE A 17 -20.24 -38.13 6.77
N PHE A 18 -19.71 -37.98 8.00
CA PHE A 18 -19.17 -36.71 8.48
C PHE A 18 -17.93 -36.30 7.70
N LEU A 19 -17.07 -37.26 7.36
CA LEU A 19 -15.90 -37.02 6.54
C LEU A 19 -16.30 -36.53 5.15
N PHE A 20 -17.30 -37.17 4.53
CA PHE A 20 -17.79 -36.73 3.23
C PHE A 20 -18.41 -35.34 3.29
N MET A 21 -19.19 -35.04 4.33
CA MET A 21 -19.73 -33.70 4.57
C MET A 21 -18.62 -32.64 4.70
N PHE A 22 -17.59 -32.94 5.50
CA PHE A 22 -16.41 -32.07 5.67
C PHE A 22 -15.65 -31.85 4.35
N LEU A 23 -15.44 -32.91 3.57
CA LEU A 23 -14.73 -32.83 2.29
C LEU A 23 -15.55 -32.05 1.25
N MET A 24 -16.84 -32.36 1.11
CA MET A 24 -17.73 -31.69 0.15
C MET A 24 -17.87 -30.20 0.47
N MET A 25 -18.18 -29.87 1.72
CA MET A 25 -18.43 -28.49 2.16
C MET A 25 -17.16 -27.71 2.54
N GLY A 26 -16.00 -28.34 2.38
CA GLY A 26 -14.69 -27.77 2.72
C GLY A 26 -13.75 -27.84 1.51
N VAL A 27 -12.95 -28.90 1.47
CA VAL A 27 -11.86 -29.09 0.51
C VAL A 27 -12.34 -29.04 -0.95
N ILE A 28 -13.39 -29.80 -1.28
CA ILE A 28 -13.91 -29.87 -2.66
C ILE A 28 -14.52 -28.54 -3.07
N THR A 29 -15.25 -27.88 -2.16
CA THR A 29 -15.77 -26.53 -2.42
C THR A 29 -14.64 -25.52 -2.64
N ALA A 30 -13.54 -25.60 -1.89
CA ALA A 30 -12.37 -24.75 -2.10
C ALA A 30 -11.74 -24.95 -3.49
N LEU A 31 -11.52 -26.22 -3.88
CA LEU A 31 -10.97 -26.58 -5.19
C LEU A 31 -11.90 -26.17 -6.33
N TYR A 32 -13.21 -26.40 -6.18
CA TYR A 32 -14.21 -26.05 -7.17
C TYR A 32 -14.31 -24.55 -7.39
N GLN A 33 -14.27 -23.77 -6.30
CA GLN A 33 -14.29 -22.31 -6.40
C GLN A 33 -13.03 -21.76 -7.05
N ASN A 34 -11.92 -22.52 -7.04
CA ASN A 34 -10.63 -22.13 -7.61
C ASN A 34 -10.30 -20.68 -7.27
N GLN A 35 -10.36 -20.35 -5.96
CA GLN A 35 -10.27 -18.98 -5.49
C GLN A 35 -8.92 -18.37 -5.91
N GLN A 36 -8.97 -17.13 -6.38
CA GLN A 36 -7.77 -16.41 -6.80
C GLN A 36 -6.86 -16.16 -5.59
N GLU A 37 -5.57 -16.45 -5.73
CA GLU A 37 -4.53 -16.10 -4.76
C GLU A 37 -3.77 -14.87 -5.26
N PRO A 38 -3.67 -13.79 -4.47
CA PRO A 38 -4.17 -13.62 -3.09
C PRO A 38 -5.65 -13.18 -3.01
N GLN A 39 -6.33 -13.52 -1.92
CA GLN A 39 -7.63 -12.93 -1.55
C GLN A 39 -7.44 -11.80 -0.52
N PRO A 40 -8.25 -10.71 -0.59
CA PRO A 40 -8.16 -9.60 0.36
C PRO A 40 -8.69 -9.92 1.76
N ARG A 41 -9.40 -11.04 1.93
CA ARG A 41 -9.90 -11.53 3.20
C ARG A 41 -10.20 -13.01 3.14
N GLU A 42 -10.16 -13.65 4.29
CA GLU A 42 -10.70 -14.99 4.43
C GLU A 42 -12.19 -15.00 4.13
N ARG A 43 -12.64 -16.01 3.38
CA ARG A 43 -14.05 -16.23 3.04
C ARG A 43 -14.58 -17.46 3.76
N ASP A 44 -14.30 -17.50 5.05
CA ASP A 44 -14.71 -18.50 6.03
C ASP A 44 -16.21 -18.87 5.95
N TYR A 45 -17.07 -17.91 5.60
CA TYR A 45 -18.50 -18.13 5.39
C TYR A 45 -18.83 -19.16 4.29
N PHE A 46 -17.95 -19.42 3.32
CA PHE A 46 -18.15 -20.52 2.36
C PHE A 46 -17.94 -21.91 2.98
N TYR A 47 -17.27 -21.99 4.13
CA TYR A 47 -16.84 -23.23 4.76
C TYR A 47 -17.61 -23.54 6.05
N VAL A 48 -18.72 -22.83 6.32
CA VAL A 48 -19.56 -23.03 7.51
C VAL A 48 -19.98 -24.50 7.68
N GLY A 49 -20.31 -25.19 6.59
CA GLY A 49 -20.65 -26.61 6.63
C GLY A 49 -19.49 -27.51 7.08
N ALA A 50 -18.26 -27.22 6.62
CA ALA A 50 -17.07 -27.93 7.07
C ALA A 50 -16.74 -27.62 8.54
N PHE A 51 -16.90 -26.38 8.98
CA PHE A 51 -16.73 -26.02 10.40
C PHE A 51 -17.74 -26.72 11.30
N MET A 52 -18.98 -26.88 10.84
CA MET A 52 -19.99 -27.67 11.56
C MET A 52 -19.53 -29.14 11.71
N ALA A 53 -19.12 -29.80 10.61
CA ALA A 53 -18.60 -31.16 10.67
C ALA A 53 -17.41 -31.30 11.64
N PHE A 54 -16.48 -30.32 11.60
CA PHE A 54 -15.33 -30.28 12.48
C PHE A 54 -15.72 -30.11 13.95
N SER A 55 -16.68 -29.23 14.26
CA SER A 55 -17.20 -29.02 15.62
C SER A 55 -17.85 -30.27 16.21
N LEU A 56 -18.54 -31.06 15.37
CA LEU A 56 -19.11 -32.33 15.80
C LEU A 56 -18.02 -33.34 16.16
N TRP A 57 -16.91 -33.39 15.41
CA TRP A 57 -15.76 -34.21 15.81
C TRP A 57 -15.09 -33.72 17.10
N ILE A 58 -15.09 -32.42 17.39
CA ILE A 58 -14.65 -31.94 18.71
C ILE A 58 -15.55 -32.54 19.80
N GLY A 59 -16.87 -32.47 19.64
CA GLY A 59 -17.83 -33.06 20.58
C GLY A 59 -17.66 -34.57 20.77
N VAL A 60 -17.49 -35.33 19.68
CA VAL A 60 -17.19 -36.77 19.72
C VAL A 60 -15.87 -37.04 20.42
N GLY A 61 -14.86 -36.18 20.24
CA GLY A 61 -13.58 -36.27 20.96
C GLY A 61 -13.73 -36.05 22.46
N VAL A 62 -14.51 -35.06 22.89
CA VAL A 62 -14.82 -34.81 24.30
C VAL A 62 -15.53 -36.01 24.93
N ALA A 63 -16.53 -36.56 24.24
CA ALA A 63 -17.23 -37.77 24.68
C ALA A 63 -16.27 -38.98 24.79
N GLY A 64 -15.41 -39.17 23.80
CA GLY A 64 -14.44 -40.26 23.79
C GLY A 64 -13.39 -40.17 24.90
N LEU A 65 -12.96 -38.97 25.26
CA LEU A 65 -12.11 -38.77 26.44
C LEU A 65 -12.84 -39.18 27.73
N GLY A 66 -14.12 -38.83 27.85
CA GLY A 66 -14.96 -39.23 28.98
C GLY A 66 -15.07 -40.75 29.13
N GLU A 67 -15.26 -41.48 28.03
CA GLU A 67 -15.29 -42.95 28.05
C GLU A 67 -13.95 -43.56 28.48
N ILE A 68 -12.83 -43.09 27.92
CA ILE A 68 -11.50 -43.60 28.28
C ILE A 68 -11.18 -43.37 29.76
N ILE A 69 -11.57 -42.21 30.30
CA ILE A 69 -11.40 -41.91 31.72
C ILE A 69 -12.28 -42.83 32.57
N LYS A 70 -13.52 -43.11 32.13
CA LYS A 70 -14.41 -44.04 32.84
C LYS A 70 -13.85 -45.46 32.89
N GLU A 71 -13.29 -45.95 31.78
CA GLU A 71 -12.67 -47.28 31.73
C GLU A 71 -11.53 -47.39 32.76
N LYS A 72 -10.75 -46.33 32.95
CA LYS A 72 -9.66 -46.28 33.94
C LYS A 72 -10.14 -45.99 35.37
N MET A 73 -11.23 -45.27 35.55
CA MET A 73 -11.76 -44.82 36.83
C MET A 73 -13.19 -45.34 37.05
N SER A 74 -13.34 -46.66 37.07
CA SER A 74 -14.64 -47.34 37.10
C SER A 74 -15.52 -46.94 38.29
N LYS A 75 -14.91 -46.55 39.43
CA LYS A 75 -15.61 -46.13 40.67
C LYS A 75 -16.25 -44.74 40.61
N VAL A 76 -15.84 -43.87 39.68
CA VAL A 76 -16.38 -42.49 39.56
C VAL A 76 -17.61 -42.51 38.67
N SER A 77 -18.65 -41.73 39.00
CA SER A 77 -19.88 -41.68 38.17
C SER A 77 -19.59 -41.08 36.79
N MET A 78 -20.32 -41.55 35.76
CA MET A 78 -20.19 -40.98 34.40
C MET A 78 -20.51 -39.49 34.36
N MET A 79 -21.48 -39.07 35.17
CA MET A 79 -21.86 -37.66 35.27
C MET A 79 -20.71 -36.81 35.80
N ALA A 80 -20.00 -37.26 36.84
CA ALA A 80 -18.85 -36.52 37.38
C ALA A 80 -17.69 -36.44 36.37
N ILE A 81 -17.39 -37.54 35.66
CA ILE A 81 -16.36 -37.55 34.61
C ILE A 81 -16.74 -36.60 33.48
N ALA A 82 -17.98 -36.68 32.97
CA ALA A 82 -18.46 -35.82 31.91
C ALA A 82 -18.39 -34.34 32.30
N SER A 83 -18.82 -33.99 33.52
CA SER A 83 -18.73 -32.61 34.03
C SER A 83 -17.29 -32.10 34.05
N ILE A 84 -16.34 -32.90 34.55
CA ILE A 84 -14.92 -32.51 34.60
C ILE A 84 -14.36 -32.33 33.19
N VAL A 85 -14.58 -33.28 32.29
CA VAL A 85 -14.04 -33.23 30.93
C VAL A 85 -14.60 -32.04 30.15
N VAL A 86 -15.90 -31.73 30.33
CA VAL A 86 -16.53 -30.54 29.75
C VAL A 86 -15.90 -29.28 30.32
N ILE A 87 -15.81 -29.14 31.65
CA ILE A 87 -15.19 -27.95 32.29
C ILE A 87 -13.76 -27.75 31.81
N LEU A 88 -12.95 -28.81 31.77
CA LEU A 88 -11.58 -28.73 31.28
C LEU A 88 -11.53 -28.38 29.80
N SER A 89 -12.42 -28.92 28.97
CA SER A 89 -12.46 -28.57 27.54
C SER A 89 -12.82 -27.09 27.33
N PHE A 90 -13.79 -26.57 28.09
CA PHE A 90 -14.19 -25.17 28.06
C PHE A 90 -13.15 -24.21 28.65
N ALA A 91 -12.21 -24.71 29.48
CA ALA A 91 -11.07 -23.93 29.94
C ALA A 91 -9.90 -24.01 28.94
N PHE A 92 -9.46 -25.23 28.60
CA PHE A 92 -8.26 -25.45 27.79
C PHE A 92 -8.40 -24.97 26.35
N VAL A 93 -9.55 -25.16 25.70
CA VAL A 93 -9.71 -24.75 24.29
C VAL A 93 -9.62 -23.22 24.16
N PRO A 94 -10.40 -22.40 24.89
CA PRO A 94 -10.26 -20.95 24.83
C PRO A 94 -8.92 -20.44 25.35
N LEU A 95 -8.33 -21.04 26.39
CA LEU A 95 -7.02 -20.62 26.89
C LEU A 95 -5.91 -20.88 25.86
N ASN A 96 -5.97 -22.00 25.15
CA ASN A 96 -5.03 -22.29 24.07
C ASN A 96 -5.24 -21.32 22.90
N MET A 97 -6.49 -21.07 22.51
CA MET A 97 -6.81 -20.07 21.49
C MET A 97 -6.38 -18.67 21.89
N LEU A 98 -6.50 -18.29 23.16
CA LEU A 98 -6.02 -17.01 23.67
C LEU A 98 -4.49 -16.97 23.62
N ARG A 99 -3.80 -18.00 24.10
CA ARG A 99 -2.33 -18.04 24.13
C ARG A 99 -1.72 -17.90 22.74
N GLU A 100 -2.17 -18.71 21.78
CA GLU A 100 -1.73 -18.62 20.39
C GLU A 100 -2.22 -17.31 19.77
N GLY A 101 -3.47 -16.95 20.10
CA GLY A 101 -4.28 -15.80 19.71
C GLY A 101 -3.70 -14.41 19.94
N TYR A 102 -3.14 -14.26 21.13
CA TYR A 102 -3.19 -12.97 21.80
C TYR A 102 -2.32 -11.95 21.07
N HIS A 103 -1.10 -12.33 20.70
CA HIS A 103 -0.16 -11.40 20.06
C HIS A 103 -0.70 -10.90 18.71
N TYR A 104 -1.28 -11.78 17.89
CA TYR A 104 -1.75 -11.40 16.56
C TYR A 104 -3.14 -10.76 16.55
N GLN A 105 -3.97 -10.97 17.57
CA GLN A 105 -5.29 -10.34 17.69
C GLN A 105 -5.30 -9.08 18.55
N ASN A 106 -4.35 -8.93 19.47
CA ASN A 106 -4.26 -7.75 20.30
C ASN A 106 -3.89 -6.53 19.43
N ARG A 107 -4.76 -5.53 19.43
CA ARG A 107 -4.56 -4.25 18.73
C ARG A 107 -4.22 -3.12 19.67
N ASN A 108 -4.07 -3.40 20.97
CA ASN A 108 -3.71 -2.38 21.95
C ASN A 108 -2.37 -1.73 21.58
N GLY A 109 -2.35 -0.40 21.48
CA GLY A 109 -1.17 0.36 21.08
C GLY A 109 -0.92 0.40 19.57
N ASN A 110 -1.66 -0.35 18.74
CA ASN A 110 -1.57 -0.24 17.29
C ASN A 110 -2.48 0.88 16.78
N TYR A 111 -1.89 2.07 16.63
CA TYR A 111 -2.56 3.26 16.09
C TYR A 111 -2.31 3.47 14.60
N PHE A 112 -1.66 2.52 13.91
CA PHE A 112 -1.23 2.71 12.53
C PHE A 112 -2.36 3.14 11.57
N PRO A 113 -3.54 2.46 11.52
CA PRO A 113 -4.60 2.87 10.61
C PRO A 113 -5.16 4.26 10.92
N TYR A 114 -5.21 4.62 12.21
CA TYR A 114 -5.68 5.92 12.67
C TYR A 114 -4.70 7.02 12.28
N ASP A 115 -3.41 6.86 12.64
CA ASP A 115 -2.37 7.85 12.37
C ASP A 115 -2.12 7.98 10.85
N TYR A 116 -2.22 6.90 10.07
CA TYR A 116 -2.13 6.93 8.60
C TYR A 116 -3.22 7.79 7.97
N ALA A 117 -4.47 7.56 8.33
CA ALA A 117 -5.59 8.37 7.87
C ALA A 117 -5.47 9.84 8.35
N TYR A 118 -5.02 10.03 9.59
CA TYR A 118 -4.82 11.36 10.18
C TYR A 118 -3.77 12.15 9.40
N ASN A 119 -2.65 11.52 9.08
CA ASN A 119 -1.54 12.14 8.37
C ASN A 119 -1.91 12.51 6.93
N ILE A 120 -2.70 11.68 6.24
CA ILE A 120 -3.27 12.04 4.93
C ILE A 120 -4.17 13.26 5.08
N LEU A 121 -5.16 13.24 6.00
CA LEU A 121 -6.08 14.37 6.17
C LEU A 121 -5.34 15.66 6.53
N GLN A 122 -4.35 15.60 7.41
CA GLN A 122 -3.58 16.77 7.83
C GLN A 122 -2.59 17.30 6.81
N SER A 123 -2.35 16.55 5.73
CA SER A 123 -1.59 17.03 4.58
C SER A 123 -2.39 18.01 3.71
N LEU A 124 -3.72 18.04 3.86
CA LEU A 124 -4.62 18.77 2.97
C LEU A 124 -4.91 20.19 3.49
N GLU A 125 -5.00 21.16 2.58
CA GLU A 125 -5.52 22.49 2.91
C GLU A 125 -7.00 22.46 3.33
N LYS A 126 -7.45 23.53 3.97
CA LYS A 126 -8.84 23.68 4.42
C LYS A 126 -9.81 23.60 3.23
N ASP A 127 -10.94 22.93 3.43
CA ASP A 127 -12.01 22.78 2.44
C ASP A 127 -11.55 22.07 1.14
N ALA A 128 -10.43 21.36 1.17
CA ALA A 128 -9.90 20.63 0.01
C ALA A 128 -10.82 19.50 -0.47
N ILE A 129 -10.65 19.12 -1.74
CA ILE A 129 -11.17 17.89 -2.31
C ILE A 129 -9.99 16.91 -2.42
N VAL A 130 -10.11 15.73 -1.84
CA VAL A 130 -9.09 14.68 -1.95
C VAL A 130 -9.64 13.48 -2.72
N ILE A 131 -8.90 13.06 -3.72
CA ILE A 131 -9.18 11.89 -4.56
C ILE A 131 -8.44 10.70 -3.95
N THR A 132 -9.18 9.63 -3.67
CA THR A 132 -8.69 8.37 -3.12
C THR A 132 -9.01 7.22 -4.06
N ASN A 133 -8.29 6.10 -3.91
CA ASN A 133 -8.52 4.91 -4.72
C ASN A 133 -8.63 3.66 -3.86
N GLY A 134 -9.81 3.03 -3.87
CA GLY A 134 -10.07 1.81 -3.12
C GLY A 134 -10.34 2.00 -1.62
N ASP A 135 -10.63 0.89 -0.96
CA ASP A 135 -11.22 0.87 0.38
C ASP A 135 -10.19 1.20 1.47
N ASN A 136 -8.96 0.69 1.35
CA ASN A 136 -7.88 0.87 2.34
C ASN A 136 -7.42 2.33 2.48
N ASP A 137 -7.55 3.12 1.41
CA ASP A 137 -7.26 4.56 1.41
C ASP A 137 -8.46 5.37 1.91
N THR A 138 -9.69 4.96 1.57
CA THR A 138 -10.89 5.79 1.77
C THR A 138 -11.55 5.59 3.13
N PHE A 139 -11.78 4.34 3.55
CA PHE A 139 -12.60 4.05 4.73
C PHE A 139 -11.98 4.55 6.03
N PRO A 140 -10.65 4.45 6.24
CA PRO A 140 -10.02 5.07 7.40
C PRO A 140 -10.26 6.58 7.48
N LEU A 141 -10.19 7.30 6.35
CA LEU A 141 -10.44 8.74 6.29
C LEU A 141 -11.90 9.07 6.65
N TRP A 142 -12.86 8.34 6.10
CA TRP A 142 -14.28 8.50 6.47
C TRP A 142 -14.55 8.17 7.94
N CYS A 143 -13.89 7.15 8.49
CA CYS A 143 -13.98 6.83 9.92
C CYS A 143 -13.50 8.00 10.79
N LEU A 144 -12.36 8.62 10.44
CA LEU A 144 -11.88 9.82 11.13
C LEU A 144 -12.86 11.00 11.07
N GLN A 145 -13.50 11.22 9.93
CA GLN A 145 -14.51 12.27 9.79
C GLN A 145 -15.79 11.94 10.60
N ALA A 146 -16.33 10.74 10.43
CA ALA A 146 -17.63 10.34 10.96
C ALA A 146 -17.62 10.11 12.48
N VAL A 147 -16.57 9.47 13.00
CA VAL A 147 -16.48 9.05 14.40
C VAL A 147 -15.70 10.07 15.23
N TYR A 148 -14.57 10.55 14.70
CA TYR A 148 -13.63 11.39 15.46
C TYR A 148 -13.81 12.89 15.19
N GLY A 149 -14.56 13.27 14.15
CA GLY A 149 -14.78 14.66 13.76
C GLY A 149 -13.50 15.37 13.31
N ILE A 150 -12.56 14.64 12.71
CA ILE A 150 -11.29 15.17 12.24
C ILE A 150 -11.44 15.60 10.79
N ARG A 151 -11.04 16.84 10.48
CA ARG A 151 -11.01 17.39 9.12
C ARG A 151 -12.32 17.17 8.36
N THR A 152 -13.45 17.42 9.01
CA THR A 152 -14.79 17.34 8.40
C THR A 152 -15.03 18.42 7.34
N ASP A 153 -14.09 19.36 7.18
CA ASP A 153 -14.05 20.34 6.08
C ASP A 153 -13.67 19.71 4.73
N VAL A 154 -12.88 18.63 4.74
CA VAL A 154 -12.38 17.98 3.52
C VAL A 154 -13.45 17.12 2.86
N ARG A 155 -13.53 17.17 1.53
CA ARG A 155 -14.40 16.28 0.75
C ARG A 155 -13.59 15.15 0.12
N ILE A 156 -13.83 13.92 0.58
CA ILE A 156 -13.16 12.71 0.08
C ILE A 156 -13.96 12.09 -1.06
N ILE A 157 -13.29 11.85 -2.19
CA ILE A 157 -13.86 11.23 -3.40
C ILE A 157 -13.15 9.91 -3.66
N ASN A 158 -13.85 8.80 -3.52
CA ASN A 158 -13.36 7.47 -3.89
C ASN A 158 -13.64 7.20 -5.37
N LEU A 159 -12.59 7.00 -6.16
CA LEU A 159 -12.70 6.76 -7.60
C LEU A 159 -13.44 5.47 -7.95
N SER A 160 -13.36 4.43 -7.12
CA SER A 160 -14.08 3.16 -7.34
C SER A 160 -15.60 3.36 -7.21
N LEU A 161 -16.04 4.21 -6.29
CA LEU A 161 -17.46 4.53 -6.08
C LEU A 161 -17.97 5.62 -7.03
N ALA A 162 -17.11 6.51 -7.53
CA ALA A 162 -17.42 7.56 -8.52
C ALA A 162 -17.96 7.03 -9.87
N GLN A 163 -17.99 5.72 -10.06
CA GLN A 163 -18.64 5.06 -11.19
C GLN A 163 -20.14 4.84 -10.96
N THR A 164 -20.63 5.04 -9.73
CA THR A 164 -22.02 4.82 -9.34
C THR A 164 -22.80 6.13 -9.29
N ASP A 165 -24.06 6.09 -9.72
CA ASP A 165 -24.91 7.29 -9.82
C ASP A 165 -25.26 7.89 -8.46
N TRP A 166 -25.64 7.06 -7.48
CA TRP A 166 -26.00 7.49 -6.13
C TRP A 166 -24.86 8.26 -5.46
N TYR A 167 -23.62 7.79 -5.63
CA TYR A 167 -22.45 8.43 -5.02
C TYR A 167 -22.16 9.77 -5.69
N ASN A 168 -22.29 9.85 -7.02
CA ASN A 168 -22.11 11.10 -7.76
C ASN A 168 -23.14 12.16 -7.34
N LEU A 169 -24.40 11.77 -7.13
CA LEU A 169 -25.45 12.65 -6.62
C LEU A 169 -25.18 13.09 -5.19
N GLN A 170 -24.71 12.18 -4.33
CA GLN A 170 -24.31 12.52 -2.96
C GLN A 170 -23.15 13.52 -2.94
N LEU A 171 -22.13 13.33 -3.79
CA LEU A 171 -21.00 14.27 -3.89
C LEU A 171 -21.47 15.68 -4.26
N LYS A 172 -22.38 15.77 -5.24
CA LYS A 172 -22.88 17.04 -5.77
C LYS A 172 -23.84 17.75 -4.82
N ASN A 173 -24.71 17.02 -4.14
CA ASN A 173 -25.87 17.61 -3.46
C ASN A 173 -25.78 17.58 -1.93
N GLU A 174 -24.93 16.73 -1.34
CA GLU A 174 -24.87 16.56 0.11
C GLU A 174 -23.64 17.21 0.75
N ARG A 175 -23.82 17.65 2.00
CA ARG A 175 -22.80 18.28 2.86
C ARG A 175 -22.54 17.47 4.13
N PRO A 176 -21.98 16.25 4.03
CA PRO A 176 -21.77 15.41 5.20
C PRO A 176 -20.84 16.11 6.19
N TYR A 177 -21.25 16.15 7.46
CA TYR A 177 -20.50 16.77 8.56
C TYR A 177 -20.13 18.26 8.33
N GLY A 178 -20.88 18.95 7.46
CA GLY A 178 -20.65 20.37 7.13
C GLY A 178 -19.67 20.61 5.97
N ALA A 179 -19.10 19.57 5.37
CA ALA A 179 -18.23 19.68 4.20
C ALA A 179 -18.95 20.37 3.03
N LEU A 180 -18.20 21.12 2.21
CA LEU A 180 -18.74 21.70 0.99
C LEU A 180 -19.08 20.63 -0.06
N THR A 181 -20.15 20.86 -0.82
CA THR A 181 -20.53 20.04 -1.98
C THR A 181 -19.42 20.04 -3.03
N VAL A 182 -19.33 18.97 -3.82
CA VAL A 182 -18.37 18.89 -4.93
C VAL A 182 -18.95 19.64 -6.14
N PRO A 183 -18.24 20.64 -6.69
CA PRO A 183 -18.69 21.35 -7.88
C PRO A 183 -18.68 20.41 -9.09
N MET A 184 -19.75 20.43 -9.88
CA MET A 184 -19.90 19.63 -11.10
C MET A 184 -20.68 20.45 -12.14
N THR A 185 -20.30 20.37 -13.42
CA THR A 185 -21.08 21.01 -14.51
C THR A 185 -22.21 20.12 -15.00
N LEU A 186 -22.08 18.80 -14.83
CA LEU A 186 -23.10 17.82 -15.20
C LEU A 186 -24.37 17.96 -14.33
N SER A 187 -25.53 17.93 -14.98
CA SER A 187 -26.83 17.84 -14.30
C SER A 187 -27.05 16.47 -13.65
N ASP A 188 -27.98 16.39 -12.69
CA ASP A 188 -28.28 15.13 -11.99
C ASP A 188 -28.77 14.02 -12.94
N ALA A 189 -29.50 14.41 -13.99
CA ALA A 189 -29.92 13.48 -15.04
C ALA A 189 -28.75 12.97 -15.90
N GLN A 190 -27.73 13.81 -16.13
CA GLN A 190 -26.51 13.40 -16.82
C GLN A 190 -25.64 12.51 -15.94
N LEU A 191 -25.51 12.81 -14.64
CA LEU A 191 -24.75 12.00 -13.70
C LEU A 191 -25.30 10.57 -13.58
N LYS A 192 -26.63 10.41 -13.54
CA LYS A 192 -27.28 9.08 -13.54
C LYS A 192 -27.02 8.26 -14.80
N LYS A 193 -26.66 8.92 -15.90
CA LYS A 193 -26.37 8.28 -17.19
C LYS A 193 -24.88 8.27 -17.52
N LEU A 194 -24.03 8.69 -16.58
CA LEU A 194 -22.59 8.71 -16.79
C LEU A 194 -22.10 7.27 -16.91
N GLN A 195 -21.48 6.96 -18.04
CA GLN A 195 -20.98 5.63 -18.40
C GLN A 195 -19.62 5.78 -19.08
N PRO A 196 -18.83 4.70 -19.17
CA PRO A 196 -17.61 4.72 -19.96
C PRO A 196 -17.85 5.19 -21.40
N VAL A 197 -16.94 5.99 -21.94
CA VAL A 197 -17.05 6.55 -23.29
C VAL A 197 -15.88 6.04 -24.14
N GLN A 198 -16.16 5.63 -25.38
CA GLN A 198 -15.13 5.15 -26.31
C GLN A 198 -14.05 6.21 -26.56
N TRP A 199 -12.79 5.77 -26.51
CA TRP A 199 -11.64 6.65 -26.44
C TRP A 199 -10.43 6.01 -27.11
N ASP A 200 -10.41 6.05 -28.45
CA ASP A 200 -9.45 5.27 -29.24
C ASP A 200 -7.99 5.77 -29.13
N GLU A 201 -7.81 7.07 -28.88
CA GLU A 201 -6.50 7.71 -28.75
C GLU A 201 -6.46 8.68 -27.56
N LYS A 202 -5.26 9.15 -27.21
CA LYS A 202 -5.11 10.24 -26.24
C LYS A 202 -5.86 11.47 -26.74
N LYS A 203 -6.83 11.96 -25.97
CA LYS A 203 -7.56 13.19 -26.33
C LYS A 203 -7.12 14.35 -25.45
N ALA A 204 -6.94 15.50 -26.07
CA ALA A 204 -6.61 16.74 -25.39
C ALA A 204 -7.82 17.23 -24.57
N VAL A 205 -7.60 17.46 -23.28
CA VAL A 205 -8.56 18.08 -22.37
C VAL A 205 -7.93 19.35 -21.83
N THR A 206 -8.66 20.46 -21.97
CA THR A 206 -8.21 21.78 -21.53
C THR A 206 -8.98 22.24 -20.29
N PHE A 207 -8.26 22.84 -19.35
CA PHE A 207 -8.77 23.49 -18.16
C PHE A 207 -8.38 24.95 -18.18
N ASP A 208 -9.34 25.85 -17.94
CA ASP A 208 -9.06 27.28 -17.78
C ASP A 208 -8.38 27.52 -16.43
N VAL A 209 -7.42 28.46 -16.41
CA VAL A 209 -6.61 28.79 -15.24
C VAL A 209 -6.68 30.30 -14.98
N PRO A 210 -7.39 30.75 -13.94
CA PRO A 210 -7.37 32.15 -13.55
C PRO A 210 -6.03 32.51 -12.89
N LEU A 211 -5.65 33.79 -12.94
CA LEU A 211 -4.41 34.27 -12.30
C LEU A 211 -4.37 33.96 -10.79
N THR A 212 -5.53 33.93 -10.14
CA THR A 212 -5.68 33.59 -8.71
C THR A 212 -5.30 32.15 -8.37
N ALA A 213 -5.31 31.23 -9.35
CA ALA A 213 -4.91 29.84 -9.15
C ALA A 213 -3.40 29.68 -8.91
N TYR A 214 -2.59 30.65 -9.34
CA TYR A 214 -1.15 30.64 -9.12
C TYR A 214 -0.80 31.10 -7.69
N PRO A 215 0.27 30.53 -7.09
CA PRO A 215 0.84 31.05 -5.86
C PRO A 215 1.18 32.54 -5.98
N ASP A 216 1.07 33.28 -4.87
CA ASP A 216 1.33 34.73 -4.85
C ASP A 216 2.70 35.10 -5.41
N SER A 217 3.71 34.25 -5.16
CA SER A 217 5.08 34.41 -5.67
C SER A 217 5.18 34.34 -7.20
N MET A 218 4.24 33.67 -7.87
CA MET A 218 4.25 33.48 -9.32
C MET A 218 3.37 34.48 -10.07
N ARG A 219 2.36 35.09 -9.43
CA ARG A 219 1.34 35.91 -10.12
C ARG A 219 1.89 37.10 -10.91
N ASN A 220 3.08 37.59 -10.56
CA ASN A 220 3.74 38.69 -11.24
C ASN A 220 4.66 38.25 -12.40
N LEU A 221 4.82 36.94 -12.61
CA LEU A 221 5.66 36.42 -13.69
C LEU A 221 4.98 36.63 -15.05
N PRO A 222 5.70 37.14 -16.06
CA PRO A 222 5.16 37.29 -17.39
C PRO A 222 4.91 35.91 -18.04
N GLY A 223 3.84 35.80 -18.82
CA GLY A 223 3.59 34.62 -19.67
C GLY A 223 3.02 33.40 -18.94
N LEU A 224 2.43 33.57 -17.75
CA LEU A 224 1.71 32.48 -17.09
C LEU A 224 0.57 31.94 -17.98
N PRO A 225 0.45 30.61 -18.15
CA PRO A 225 -0.60 30.06 -18.98
C PRO A 225 -1.99 30.31 -18.38
N THR A 226 -2.91 30.82 -19.20
CA THR A 226 -4.32 30.98 -18.81
C THR A 226 -5.14 29.70 -19.02
N LYS A 227 -4.51 28.68 -19.60
CA LYS A 227 -5.09 27.35 -19.84
C LYS A 227 -4.01 26.28 -19.71
N ILE A 228 -4.37 25.14 -19.14
CA ILE A 228 -3.56 23.93 -19.21
C ILE A 228 -4.25 22.90 -20.08
N THR A 229 -3.49 22.20 -20.91
CA THR A 229 -3.99 21.11 -21.75
C THR A 229 -3.25 19.84 -21.38
N VAL A 230 -4.00 18.78 -21.08
CA VAL A 230 -3.49 17.44 -20.79
C VAL A 230 -4.00 16.44 -21.81
N ASN A 231 -3.20 15.43 -22.09
CA ASN A 231 -3.56 14.36 -23.00
C ASN A 231 -4.05 13.16 -22.19
N VAL A 232 -5.37 12.99 -22.12
CA VAL A 232 -6.01 11.92 -21.35
C VAL A 232 -5.92 10.61 -22.13
N PRO A 233 -5.19 9.59 -21.63
CA PRO A 233 -5.13 8.28 -22.27
C PRO A 233 -6.43 7.48 -22.07
N PRO A 234 -6.70 6.45 -22.89
CA PRO A 234 -7.72 5.47 -22.55
C PRO A 234 -7.37 4.78 -21.23
N THR A 235 -8.36 4.67 -20.35
CA THR A 235 -8.20 4.08 -19.01
C THR A 235 -8.87 2.71 -18.87
N ILE A 236 -9.56 2.28 -19.93
CA ILE A 236 -10.02 0.90 -20.16
C ILE A 236 -9.37 0.43 -21.45
N ARG A 237 -8.76 -0.75 -21.40
CA ARG A 237 -8.27 -1.46 -22.58
C ARG A 237 -8.66 -2.92 -22.46
N GLN A 238 -9.60 -3.34 -23.29
CA GLN A 238 -10.07 -4.72 -23.32
C GLN A 238 -9.74 -5.35 -24.67
N GLN A 239 -9.09 -6.51 -24.62
CA GLN A 239 -8.80 -7.30 -25.81
C GLN A 239 -9.93 -8.31 -26.01
N SER A 240 -10.65 -8.21 -27.13
CA SER A 240 -11.68 -9.16 -27.51
C SER A 240 -11.36 -9.71 -28.89
N GLN A 241 -10.96 -10.99 -28.94
CA GLN A 241 -10.55 -11.72 -30.16
C GLN A 241 -9.59 -10.91 -31.06
N ASN A 242 -10.11 -10.14 -32.03
CA ASN A 242 -9.36 -9.36 -33.02
C ASN A 242 -9.50 -7.83 -32.88
N GLN A 243 -10.18 -7.32 -31.85
CA GLN A 243 -10.34 -5.89 -31.63
C GLN A 243 -9.91 -5.49 -30.22
N VAL A 244 -9.18 -4.37 -30.16
CA VAL A 244 -8.85 -3.70 -28.90
C VAL A 244 -9.88 -2.60 -28.70
N ILE A 245 -10.77 -2.78 -27.73
CA ILE A 245 -11.73 -1.75 -27.36
C ILE A 245 -11.06 -0.88 -26.29
N THR A 246 -11.04 0.42 -26.54
CA THR A 246 -10.49 1.41 -25.61
C THR A 246 -11.55 2.43 -25.24
N ALA A 247 -11.59 2.76 -23.95
CA ALA A 247 -12.55 3.70 -23.39
C ALA A 247 -11.93 4.46 -22.21
N VAL A 248 -12.61 5.51 -21.77
CA VAL A 248 -12.34 6.19 -20.51
C VAL A 248 -13.45 5.86 -19.52
N LYS A 249 -13.08 5.52 -18.28
CA LYS A 249 -14.01 5.17 -17.21
C LYS A 249 -14.91 6.35 -16.84
N ALA A 250 -16.10 6.06 -16.32
CA ALA A 250 -17.05 7.07 -15.86
C ALA A 250 -16.48 7.98 -14.76
N ASN A 251 -15.70 7.42 -13.82
CA ASN A 251 -15.06 8.18 -12.74
C ASN A 251 -14.01 9.18 -13.25
N ASP A 252 -13.27 8.85 -14.30
CA ASP A 252 -12.28 9.73 -14.92
C ASP A 252 -12.97 10.92 -15.62
N LEU A 253 -14.09 10.66 -16.30
CA LEU A 253 -14.94 11.72 -16.88
C LEU A 253 -15.51 12.64 -15.79
N LEU A 254 -15.96 12.06 -14.67
CA LEU A 254 -16.43 12.84 -13.52
C LEU A 254 -15.31 13.70 -12.93
N LEU A 255 -14.11 13.15 -12.76
CA LEU A 255 -12.95 13.88 -12.25
C LEU A 255 -12.61 15.08 -13.14
N ILE A 256 -12.61 14.89 -14.46
CA ILE A 256 -12.43 15.98 -15.43
C ILE A 256 -13.52 17.05 -15.27
N ASP A 257 -14.78 16.65 -15.09
CA ASP A 257 -15.90 17.58 -14.86
C ASP A 257 -15.74 18.38 -13.57
N ILE A 258 -15.36 17.71 -12.47
CA ILE A 258 -15.13 18.33 -11.17
C ILE A 258 -14.02 19.38 -11.26
N ILE A 259 -12.90 19.06 -11.91
CA ILE A 259 -11.78 20.01 -12.05
C ILE A 259 -12.22 21.24 -12.84
N LYS A 260 -12.98 21.06 -13.94
CA LYS A 260 -13.52 22.18 -14.73
C LYS A 260 -14.50 23.03 -13.94
N ALA A 261 -15.42 22.39 -13.19
CA ALA A 261 -16.43 23.07 -12.39
C ALA A 261 -15.82 23.82 -11.20
N ASN A 262 -14.74 23.30 -10.61
CA ASN A 262 -14.07 23.85 -9.45
C ASN A 262 -13.38 25.20 -9.73
N LYS A 263 -12.97 25.48 -10.97
CA LYS A 263 -12.33 26.75 -11.39
C LYS A 263 -11.17 27.20 -10.47
N TRP A 264 -10.47 26.23 -9.87
CA TRP A 264 -9.40 26.47 -8.90
C TRP A 264 -9.82 27.20 -7.61
N GLU A 265 -11.12 27.21 -7.27
CA GLU A 265 -11.63 27.83 -6.03
C GLU A 265 -11.28 27.01 -4.79
N ARG A 266 -11.25 25.67 -4.91
CA ARG A 266 -10.84 24.75 -3.84
C ARG A 266 -9.59 23.97 -4.24
N PRO A 267 -8.66 23.70 -3.31
CA PRO A 267 -7.54 22.80 -3.55
C PRO A 267 -8.02 21.39 -3.90
N ILE A 268 -7.43 20.79 -4.93
CA ILE A 268 -7.67 19.39 -5.31
C ILE A 268 -6.38 18.60 -5.06
N TYR A 269 -6.51 17.48 -4.37
CA TYR A 269 -5.42 16.59 -4.02
C TYR A 269 -5.69 15.17 -4.49
N PHE A 270 -4.62 14.43 -4.78
CA PHE A 270 -4.64 12.97 -4.91
C PHE A 270 -3.94 12.38 -3.69
N SER A 271 -4.55 11.38 -3.03
CA SER A 271 -3.89 10.64 -1.96
C SER A 271 -2.63 9.96 -2.51
N ILE A 272 -1.59 9.84 -1.69
CA ILE A 272 -0.31 9.20 -2.07
C ILE A 272 -0.45 7.76 -2.59
N THR A 273 -1.55 7.09 -2.27
CA THR A 273 -1.88 5.73 -2.73
C THR A 273 -2.58 5.69 -4.10
N VAL A 274 -2.95 6.83 -4.67
CA VAL A 274 -3.53 6.90 -6.02
C VAL A 274 -2.42 6.72 -7.05
N SER A 275 -2.57 5.70 -7.91
CA SER A 275 -1.61 5.44 -8.98
C SER A 275 -1.74 6.43 -10.13
N GLU A 276 -0.64 6.61 -10.89
CA GLU A 276 -0.54 7.56 -11.99
C GLU A 276 -1.61 7.36 -13.09
N ASP A 277 -2.01 6.11 -13.33
CA ASP A 277 -3.08 5.76 -14.28
C ASP A 277 -4.43 6.40 -13.93
N ASN A 278 -4.62 6.83 -12.69
CA ASN A 278 -5.84 7.48 -12.21
C ASN A 278 -5.73 9.02 -12.14
N PHE A 279 -4.62 9.62 -12.61
CA PHE A 279 -4.44 11.08 -12.64
C PHE A 279 -5.05 11.73 -13.87
N VAL A 280 -5.67 10.99 -14.79
CA VAL A 280 -6.25 11.52 -16.04
C VAL A 280 -5.29 12.43 -16.82
N GLY A 281 -4.00 12.08 -16.85
CA GLY A 281 -2.95 12.84 -17.55
C GLY A 281 -2.44 14.09 -16.81
N LEU A 282 -2.83 14.29 -15.55
CA LEU A 282 -2.42 15.45 -14.73
C LEU A 282 -1.09 15.25 -13.99
N GLY A 283 -0.37 14.14 -14.18
CA GLY A 283 0.84 13.81 -13.40
C GLY A 283 1.90 14.92 -13.37
N ASP A 284 2.12 15.60 -14.51
CA ASP A 284 3.06 16.73 -14.62
C ASP A 284 2.65 17.98 -13.81
N TYR A 285 1.44 18.00 -13.26
CA TYR A 285 0.82 19.12 -12.56
C TYR A 285 0.56 18.79 -11.08
N LEU A 286 1.26 17.80 -10.53
CA LEU A 286 1.09 17.34 -9.16
C LEU A 286 2.33 17.65 -8.30
N VAL A 287 2.13 18.42 -7.23
CA VAL A 287 3.17 18.72 -6.22
C VAL A 287 2.85 17.97 -4.94
N MET A 288 3.83 17.22 -4.42
CA MET A 288 3.68 16.50 -3.16
C MET A 288 3.71 17.44 -1.96
N GLU A 289 2.67 17.35 -1.14
CA GLU A 289 2.49 18.06 0.12
C GLU A 289 2.11 17.02 1.18
N GLY A 290 3.05 16.63 2.02
CA GLY A 290 2.86 15.55 3.00
C GLY A 290 2.56 14.20 2.33
N MET A 291 1.42 13.60 2.67
CA MET A 291 0.91 12.34 2.11
C MET A 291 -0.16 12.55 1.03
N ALA A 292 -0.17 13.72 0.40
CA ALA A 292 -1.07 14.02 -0.70
C ALA A 292 -0.33 14.78 -1.81
N GLN A 293 -0.87 14.73 -3.03
CA GLN A 293 -0.34 15.41 -4.19
C GLN A 293 -1.33 16.47 -4.66
N ARG A 294 -0.97 17.74 -4.50
CA ARG A 294 -1.77 18.90 -4.89
C ARG A 294 -1.73 19.10 -6.39
N LEU A 295 -2.90 19.29 -7.01
CA LEU A 295 -3.02 19.77 -8.37
C LEU A 295 -2.66 21.25 -8.44
N VAL A 296 -1.68 21.60 -9.28
CA VAL A 296 -1.19 22.96 -9.51
C VAL A 296 -1.34 23.39 -10.98
N PRO A 297 -1.45 24.70 -11.28
CA PRO A 297 -1.70 25.16 -12.64
C PRO A 297 -0.45 25.23 -13.54
N TYR A 298 0.69 24.71 -13.11
CA TYR A 298 1.96 24.75 -13.83
C TYR A 298 2.62 23.38 -13.87
N LYS A 299 3.44 23.16 -14.90
CA LYS A 299 4.22 21.91 -15.01
C LYS A 299 5.37 21.92 -14.01
N VAL A 300 5.41 20.88 -13.19
CA VAL A 300 6.43 20.68 -12.16
C VAL A 300 7.82 20.52 -12.78
N THR A 301 7.94 19.70 -13.84
CA THR A 301 9.21 19.45 -14.54
C THR A 301 9.80 20.70 -15.20
N ALA A 302 8.95 21.65 -15.61
CA ALA A 302 9.38 22.94 -16.18
C ALA A 302 9.85 23.94 -15.12
N SER A 303 9.56 23.69 -13.84
CA SER A 303 9.89 24.58 -12.72
C SER A 303 11.23 24.27 -12.03
N GLY A 304 11.95 23.22 -12.47
CA GLY A 304 13.19 22.77 -11.83
C GLY A 304 12.98 22.18 -10.42
N SER A 305 11.73 21.91 -10.05
CA SER A 305 11.32 21.30 -8.76
C SER A 305 11.18 19.79 -8.90
N ASP A 306 11.59 19.04 -7.88
CA ASP A 306 11.37 17.58 -7.77
C ASP A 306 9.89 17.18 -7.56
N GLY A 307 8.97 18.14 -7.69
CA GLY A 307 7.53 17.92 -7.43
C GLY A 307 7.21 17.76 -5.97
N VAL A 308 7.93 18.46 -5.11
CA VAL A 308 7.81 18.37 -3.66
C VAL A 308 7.79 19.79 -3.07
N ASN A 309 6.82 20.06 -2.19
CA ASN A 309 6.79 21.27 -1.39
C ASN A 309 7.64 21.05 -0.12
N VAL A 310 8.91 21.44 -0.17
CA VAL A 310 9.92 21.18 0.89
C VAL A 310 9.46 21.68 2.26
N ASP A 311 8.86 22.87 2.33
CA ASP A 311 8.43 23.47 3.59
C ASP A 311 7.29 22.68 4.26
N ILE A 312 6.27 22.32 3.48
CA ILE A 312 5.15 21.52 4.00
C ILE A 312 5.62 20.12 4.38
N MET A 313 6.48 19.50 3.58
CA MET A 313 7.02 18.18 3.84
C MET A 313 7.86 18.16 5.13
N ARG A 314 8.72 19.17 5.34
CA ARG A 314 9.51 19.29 6.55
C ARG A 314 8.61 19.47 7.78
N LYS A 315 7.64 20.38 7.75
CA LYS A 315 6.66 20.54 8.85
C LYS A 315 5.90 19.25 9.12
N SER A 316 5.45 18.59 8.06
CA SER A 316 4.75 17.31 8.16
C SER A 316 5.59 16.23 8.85
N ILE A 317 6.89 16.14 8.54
CA ILE A 317 7.75 15.12 9.14
C ILE A 317 8.18 15.46 10.57
N PHE A 318 8.49 16.74 10.86
CA PHE A 318 9.21 17.14 12.07
C PHE A 318 8.35 17.80 13.16
N ASP A 319 7.17 18.36 12.86
CA ASP A 319 6.36 19.05 13.88
C ASP A 319 5.69 18.06 14.87
N ASN A 320 5.52 16.79 14.45
CA ASN A 320 5.02 15.63 15.21
C ASN A 320 4.14 15.93 16.45
N PRO A 321 2.89 16.41 16.29
CA PRO A 321 2.01 16.76 17.40
C PRO A 321 1.58 15.51 18.20
N THR A 322 1.66 15.62 19.54
CA THR A 322 1.28 14.53 20.45
C THR A 322 -0.22 14.33 20.61
N VAL A 323 -1.02 15.37 20.31
CA VAL A 323 -2.48 15.33 20.34
C VAL A 323 -3.03 15.53 18.93
N ALA A 324 -4.03 14.73 18.55
CA ALA A 324 -4.69 14.87 17.25
C ALA A 324 -5.51 16.16 17.19
N SER A 325 -5.28 16.97 16.15
CA SER A 325 -6.06 18.16 15.84
C SER A 325 -7.28 17.80 14.97
N LYS A 326 -8.40 18.48 15.21
CA LYS A 326 -9.60 18.38 14.36
C LYS A 326 -9.54 19.34 13.16
N THR A 327 -8.77 20.42 13.28
CA THR A 327 -8.58 21.45 12.25
C THR A 327 -7.24 21.26 11.53
N PRO A 328 -7.02 21.93 10.37
CA PRO A 328 -5.76 21.86 9.65
C PRO A 328 -4.55 22.15 10.56
N GLN A 329 -3.65 21.18 10.68
CA GLN A 329 -2.40 21.30 11.42
C GLN A 329 -1.38 20.33 10.82
N TYR A 330 -0.25 20.86 10.36
CA TYR A 330 0.86 20.03 9.90
C TYR A 330 1.50 19.25 11.05
N GLY A 331 2.11 18.13 10.69
CA GLY A 331 2.85 17.27 11.60
C GLY A 331 2.24 15.89 11.70
N PHE A 332 3.05 14.90 11.35
CA PHE A 332 2.66 13.51 11.30
C PHE A 332 2.79 12.82 12.63
N ARG A 333 1.97 11.80 12.81
CA ARG A 333 1.98 10.91 13.96
C ARG A 333 2.44 9.53 13.52
N PHE A 334 3.34 8.93 14.29
CA PHE A 334 3.91 7.61 14.02
C PHE A 334 3.75 6.70 15.26
N THR A 335 2.63 6.84 15.96
CA THR A 335 2.42 6.24 17.28
C THR A 335 2.51 4.71 17.19
N GLY A 336 3.48 4.14 17.89
CA GLY A 336 3.69 2.69 17.96
C GLY A 336 4.57 2.09 16.86
N LEU A 337 4.89 2.81 15.78
CA LEU A 337 5.64 2.25 14.63
C LEU A 337 7.08 1.85 14.95
N ASN A 338 7.61 2.32 16.08
CA ASN A 338 8.90 1.94 16.64
C ASN A 338 8.80 0.92 17.79
N ASN A 339 7.63 0.33 18.05
CA ASN A 339 7.42 -0.64 19.11
C ASN A 339 7.51 -2.09 18.57
N PRO A 340 8.56 -2.86 18.92
CA PRO A 340 8.74 -4.24 18.45
C PRO A 340 7.72 -5.24 19.02
N ASN A 341 6.96 -4.85 20.05
CA ASN A 341 5.94 -5.72 20.66
C ASN A 341 4.57 -5.64 19.95
N LEU A 342 4.44 -4.80 18.92
CA LEU A 342 3.22 -4.71 18.14
C LEU A 342 3.30 -5.66 16.94
N PHE A 343 2.21 -6.36 16.69
CA PHE A 343 2.06 -7.17 15.49
C PHE A 343 1.70 -6.27 14.29
N TYR A 344 2.53 -6.34 13.24
CA TYR A 344 2.29 -5.75 11.93
C TYR A 344 2.06 -6.85 10.92
N ASN A 345 0.90 -6.85 10.27
CA ASN A 345 0.63 -7.77 9.17
C ASN A 345 1.27 -7.26 7.85
N GLU A 346 1.23 -8.10 6.82
CA GLU A 346 1.79 -7.77 5.50
C GLU A 346 1.23 -6.46 4.92
N ASP A 347 -0.09 -6.21 5.06
CA ASP A 347 -0.73 -4.99 4.59
C ASP A 347 -0.22 -3.74 5.30
N GLN A 348 -0.07 -3.80 6.63
CA GLN A 348 0.50 -2.70 7.41
C GLN A 348 1.95 -2.46 7.05
N THR A 349 2.74 -3.52 6.88
CA THR A 349 4.14 -3.43 6.44
C THR A 349 4.25 -2.81 5.06
N ARG A 350 3.37 -3.18 4.11
CA ARG A 350 3.32 -2.59 2.77
C ARG A 350 2.90 -1.11 2.81
N MET A 351 1.87 -0.77 3.59
CA MET A 351 1.44 0.63 3.73
C MET A 351 2.47 1.51 4.44
N ALA A 352 3.27 0.95 5.36
CA ALA A 352 4.35 1.69 6.01
C ALA A 352 5.44 2.14 5.01
N GLN A 353 5.61 1.43 3.89
CA GLN A 353 6.52 1.86 2.82
C GLN A 353 6.12 3.22 2.23
N THR A 354 4.81 3.51 2.19
CA THR A 354 4.29 4.79 1.69
C THR A 354 4.76 5.98 2.54
N TYR A 355 4.88 5.81 3.86
CA TYR A 355 5.53 6.81 4.70
C TYR A 355 6.99 7.02 4.29
N ARG A 356 7.74 5.94 4.11
CA ARG A 356 9.17 6.00 3.75
C ARG A 356 9.37 6.77 2.44
N THR A 357 8.47 6.62 1.47
CA THR A 357 8.50 7.42 0.24
C THR A 357 8.40 8.93 0.50
N VAL A 358 7.63 9.38 1.50
CA VAL A 358 7.56 10.81 1.88
C VAL A 358 8.91 11.29 2.38
N PHE A 359 9.53 10.56 3.32
CA PHE A 359 10.86 10.89 3.84
C PHE A 359 11.90 10.92 2.72
N MET A 360 11.92 9.88 1.88
CA MET A 360 12.84 9.77 0.76
C MET A 360 12.70 10.91 -0.24
N ARG A 361 11.47 11.33 -0.57
CA ARG A 361 11.26 12.45 -1.50
C ARG A 361 11.78 13.77 -0.93
N LEU A 362 11.61 14.01 0.36
CA LEU A 362 12.20 15.19 1.02
C LEU A 362 13.73 15.11 1.05
N ALA A 363 14.30 13.96 1.43
CA ALA A 363 15.75 13.76 1.46
C ALA A 363 16.38 13.87 0.07
N TYR A 364 15.73 13.32 -0.95
CA TYR A 364 16.15 13.44 -2.35
C TYR A 364 16.18 14.90 -2.79
N SER A 365 15.15 15.68 -2.44
CA SER A 365 15.12 17.10 -2.79
C SER A 365 16.25 17.90 -2.15
N TYR A 366 16.63 17.58 -0.90
CA TYR A 366 17.83 18.13 -0.29
C TYR A 366 19.13 17.67 -0.95
N SER A 367 19.19 16.44 -1.49
CA SER A 367 20.39 15.91 -2.14
C SER A 367 20.78 16.63 -3.44
N SER A 368 19.86 17.41 -4.02
CA SER A 368 20.14 18.24 -5.20
C SER A 368 21.06 19.43 -4.90
N ASP A 369 21.17 19.81 -3.63
CA ASP A 369 21.93 20.96 -3.14
C ASP A 369 23.01 20.47 -2.18
N SER A 370 24.28 20.57 -2.58
CA SER A 370 25.43 20.09 -1.79
C SER A 370 25.57 20.78 -0.43
N THR A 371 24.92 21.93 -0.21
CA THR A 371 24.90 22.60 1.10
C THR A 371 23.89 21.98 2.06
N LYS A 372 22.96 21.15 1.56
CA LYS A 372 21.85 20.55 2.34
C LYS A 372 22.02 19.07 2.62
N THR A 373 23.19 18.49 2.34
CA THR A 373 23.50 17.08 2.60
C THR A 373 23.13 16.65 4.02
N LYS A 374 23.47 17.45 5.04
CA LYS A 374 23.11 17.16 6.45
C LYS A 374 21.61 17.13 6.71
N LEU A 375 20.83 17.96 6.00
CA LEU A 375 19.37 17.97 6.11
C LEU A 375 18.77 16.70 5.47
N ALA A 376 19.37 16.21 4.38
CA ALA A 376 18.96 14.95 3.77
C ALA A 376 19.20 13.77 4.73
N GLU A 377 20.38 13.71 5.35
CA GLU A 377 20.70 12.69 6.36
C GLU A 377 19.76 12.78 7.57
N GLU A 378 19.51 13.98 8.10
CA GLU A 378 18.57 14.20 9.21
C GLU A 378 17.18 13.61 8.92
N VAL A 379 16.68 13.77 7.70
CA VAL A 379 15.39 13.21 7.27
C VAL A 379 15.41 11.68 7.26
N LEU A 380 16.48 11.07 6.74
CA LEU A 380 16.62 9.61 6.68
C LEU A 380 16.81 9.00 8.09
N ASP A 381 17.57 9.66 8.96
CA ASP A 381 17.72 9.26 10.36
C ASP A 381 16.40 9.39 11.12
N LYS A 382 15.61 10.42 10.85
CA LYS A 382 14.25 10.57 11.43
C LYS A 382 13.34 9.43 11.00
N MET A 383 13.40 9.02 9.73
CA MET A 383 12.65 7.87 9.23
C MET A 383 13.02 6.57 9.95
N GLU A 384 14.31 6.27 10.11
CA GLU A 384 14.76 5.07 10.83
C GLU A 384 14.38 5.11 12.32
N LYS A 385 14.35 6.30 12.93
CA LYS A 385 13.89 6.48 14.31
C LYS A 385 12.38 6.26 14.49
N ASP A 386 11.58 6.79 13.58
CA ASP A 386 10.11 6.73 13.69
C ASP A 386 9.52 5.42 13.17
N ILE A 387 10.14 4.85 12.12
CA ILE A 387 9.69 3.62 11.44
C ILE A 387 10.90 2.68 11.24
N PRO A 388 11.46 2.15 12.33
CA PRO A 388 12.70 1.37 12.28
C PRO A 388 12.54 0.11 11.44
N ARG A 389 13.57 -0.23 10.66
CA ARG A 389 13.60 -1.46 9.84
C ARG A 389 13.58 -2.73 10.68
N SER A 390 14.07 -2.65 11.91
CA SER A 390 14.04 -3.73 12.89
C SER A 390 12.65 -4.03 13.46
N VAL A 391 11.69 -3.10 13.30
CA VAL A 391 10.31 -3.25 13.78
C VAL A 391 9.36 -3.52 12.62
N ILE A 392 9.42 -2.70 11.56
CA ILE A 392 8.65 -2.86 10.34
C ILE A 392 9.62 -3.06 9.20
N GLU A 393 9.63 -4.25 8.61
CA GLU A 393 10.54 -4.59 7.53
C GLU A 393 10.43 -3.59 6.37
N MET A 394 11.57 -3.28 5.75
CA MET A 394 11.64 -2.41 4.58
C MET A 394 11.86 -3.24 3.34
N ASP A 395 11.14 -2.89 2.28
CA ASP A 395 11.33 -3.53 0.98
C ASP A 395 12.77 -3.27 0.48
N TYR A 396 13.49 -4.32 0.07
CA TYR A 396 14.91 -4.21 -0.31
C TYR A 396 15.13 -3.24 -1.50
N ARG A 397 14.12 -2.97 -2.32
CA ARG A 397 14.19 -1.99 -3.42
C ARG A 397 14.18 -0.56 -2.88
N ILE A 398 13.43 -0.32 -1.81
CA ILE A 398 13.41 0.95 -1.07
C ILE A 398 14.71 1.11 -0.27
N GLU A 399 15.19 0.03 0.36
CA GLU A 399 16.52 0.03 1.00
C GLU A 399 17.62 0.41 0.01
N TYR A 400 17.58 -0.15 -1.21
CA TYR A 400 18.50 0.20 -2.28
C TYR A 400 18.47 1.68 -2.63
N ASP A 401 17.29 2.26 -2.83
CA ASP A 401 17.17 3.70 -3.13
C ASP A 401 17.72 4.57 -1.99
N ILE A 402 17.50 4.18 -0.73
CA ILE A 402 18.06 4.86 0.46
C ILE A 402 19.59 4.69 0.53
N ALA A 403 20.12 3.49 0.26
CA ALA A 403 21.55 3.23 0.25
C ALA A 403 22.24 4.11 -0.81
N MET A 404 21.71 4.13 -2.03
CA MET A 404 22.24 4.97 -3.11
C MET A 404 22.13 6.46 -2.81
N LEU A 405 21.10 6.86 -2.06
CA LEU A 405 20.99 8.23 -1.56
C LEU A 405 22.09 8.54 -0.54
N TYR A 406 22.37 7.67 0.44
CA TYR A 406 23.50 7.84 1.35
C TYR A 406 24.85 7.90 0.62
N TYR A 407 25.05 7.06 -0.39
CA TYR A 407 26.23 7.12 -1.24
C TYR A 407 26.37 8.49 -1.92
N ARG A 408 25.29 9.02 -2.52
CA ARG A 408 25.26 10.37 -3.12
C ARG A 408 25.61 11.46 -2.11
N LEU A 409 25.19 11.31 -0.86
CA LEU A 409 25.46 12.23 0.24
C LEU A 409 26.91 12.11 0.77
N GLY A 410 27.69 11.12 0.30
CA GLY A 410 29.06 10.86 0.74
C GLY A 410 29.15 9.98 2.00
N ASN A 411 28.04 9.40 2.45
CA ASN A 411 27.98 8.59 3.67
C ASN A 411 28.15 7.10 3.36
N MET A 412 29.40 6.69 3.15
CA MET A 412 29.74 5.30 2.82
C MET A 412 29.39 4.32 3.94
N ALA A 413 29.47 4.74 5.21
CA ALA A 413 29.16 3.86 6.34
C ALA A 413 27.68 3.45 6.34
N LYS A 414 26.77 4.40 6.12
CA LYS A 414 25.34 4.10 6.00
C LYS A 414 25.02 3.34 4.72
N PHE A 415 25.66 3.67 3.60
CA PHE A 415 25.51 2.88 2.37
C PHE A 415 25.84 1.39 2.60
N GLU A 416 26.96 1.08 3.27
CA GLU A 416 27.32 -0.32 3.56
C GLU A 416 26.36 -1.01 4.53
N GLU A 417 25.85 -0.29 5.55
CA GLU A 417 24.86 -0.80 6.50
C GLU A 417 23.59 -1.31 5.79
N TYR A 418 23.08 -0.57 4.80
CA TYR A 418 21.91 -0.98 4.02
C TYR A 418 22.25 -2.08 3.00
N SER A 419 23.44 -2.04 2.41
CA SER A 419 23.86 -2.95 1.33
C SER A 419 23.79 -4.44 1.72
N SER A 420 24.07 -4.80 2.98
CA SER A 420 24.09 -6.21 3.40
C SER A 420 22.72 -6.90 3.28
N ASN A 421 21.63 -6.23 3.67
CA ASN A 421 20.29 -6.80 3.53
C ASN A 421 19.83 -6.80 2.07
N ILE A 422 20.18 -5.75 1.31
CA ILE A 422 19.89 -5.65 -0.12
C ILE A 422 20.53 -6.82 -0.88
N GLU A 423 21.81 -7.10 -0.63
CA GLU A 423 22.54 -8.21 -1.26
C GLU A 423 21.83 -9.54 -1.02
N MET A 424 21.57 -9.86 0.25
CA MET A 424 20.89 -11.10 0.64
C MET A 424 19.53 -11.27 -0.03
N ARG A 425 18.67 -10.24 0.01
CA ARG A 425 17.31 -10.31 -0.53
C ARG A 425 17.28 -10.36 -2.05
N ALA A 426 18.14 -9.59 -2.72
CA ALA A 426 18.21 -9.61 -4.17
C ALA A 426 18.72 -10.97 -4.70
N GLU A 427 19.68 -11.60 -4.00
CA GLU A 427 20.14 -12.95 -4.33
C GLU A 427 19.07 -14.02 -4.09
N GLU A 428 18.27 -13.91 -3.03
CA GLU A 428 17.11 -14.78 -2.80
C GLU A 428 16.08 -14.66 -3.93
N GLU A 429 15.76 -13.44 -4.37
CA GLU A 429 14.79 -13.21 -5.46
C GLU A 429 15.31 -13.74 -6.80
N ILE A 430 16.61 -13.58 -7.08
CA ILE A 430 17.25 -14.21 -8.25
C ILE A 430 17.14 -15.74 -8.17
N SER A 431 17.37 -16.32 -6.99
CA SER A 431 17.31 -17.77 -6.81
C SER A 431 15.90 -18.33 -7.01
N LYS A 432 14.86 -17.58 -6.60
CA LYS A 432 13.45 -17.94 -6.82
C LYS A 432 13.00 -17.74 -8.27
N ASN A 433 13.43 -16.64 -8.90
CA ASN A 433 13.03 -16.29 -10.27
C ASN A 433 14.20 -15.68 -11.06
N PRO A 434 15.09 -16.51 -11.64
CA PRO A 434 16.26 -16.05 -12.40
C PRO A 434 15.90 -15.23 -13.65
N SER A 435 14.68 -15.39 -14.16
CA SER A 435 14.21 -14.70 -15.37
C SER A 435 13.73 -13.27 -15.11
N ASN A 436 13.74 -12.79 -13.86
CA ASN A 436 13.33 -11.43 -13.50
C ASN A 436 14.41 -10.40 -13.90
N VAL A 437 14.47 -10.06 -15.18
CA VAL A 437 15.45 -9.12 -15.76
C VAL A 437 14.83 -7.87 -16.38
N GLN A 438 13.50 -7.84 -16.55
CA GLN A 438 12.80 -6.80 -17.30
C GLN A 438 12.30 -5.64 -16.42
N SER A 439 12.19 -5.84 -15.11
CA SER A 439 11.73 -4.79 -14.19
C SER A 439 12.79 -3.69 -14.04
N TYR A 440 12.35 -2.44 -13.84
CA TYR A 440 13.25 -1.33 -13.49
C TYR A 440 14.06 -1.65 -12.22
N TYR A 441 13.39 -2.22 -11.22
CA TYR A 441 13.97 -2.70 -9.96
C TYR A 441 14.34 -4.18 -10.02
N ASN A 442 14.81 -4.67 -11.18
CA ASN A 442 15.26 -6.05 -11.26
C ASN A 442 16.46 -6.28 -10.31
N PRO A 443 16.52 -7.45 -9.63
CA PRO A 443 17.52 -7.71 -8.61
C PRO A 443 18.95 -7.72 -9.15
N TYR A 444 19.15 -8.06 -10.43
CA TYR A 444 20.47 -8.02 -11.06
C TYR A 444 21.03 -6.60 -11.13
N ARG A 445 20.22 -5.64 -11.58
CA ARG A 445 20.61 -4.23 -11.67
C ARG A 445 20.96 -3.66 -10.30
N ILE A 446 20.11 -3.93 -9.30
CA ILE A 446 20.33 -3.51 -7.91
C ILE A 446 21.69 -4.01 -7.40
N LEU A 447 21.96 -5.31 -7.55
CA LEU A 447 23.24 -5.90 -7.13
C LEU A 447 24.43 -5.33 -7.89
N LEU A 448 24.31 -5.10 -9.20
CA LEU A 448 25.40 -4.50 -9.99
C LEU A 448 25.76 -3.10 -9.49
N ASP A 449 24.76 -2.26 -9.24
CA ASP A 449 24.98 -0.91 -8.74
C ASP A 449 25.62 -0.94 -7.34
N VAL A 450 25.16 -1.83 -6.45
CA VAL A 450 25.75 -2.02 -5.11
C VAL A 450 27.20 -2.51 -5.21
N TYR A 451 27.47 -3.58 -5.96
CA TYR A 451 28.81 -4.15 -6.10
C TYR A 451 29.79 -3.18 -6.76
N GLU A 452 29.36 -2.44 -7.77
CA GLU A 452 30.21 -1.40 -8.37
C GLU A 452 30.54 -0.27 -7.41
N THR A 453 29.57 0.15 -6.61
CA THR A 453 29.73 1.22 -5.62
C THR A 453 30.65 0.79 -4.48
N LYS A 454 30.59 -0.47 -4.05
CA LYS A 454 31.52 -1.07 -3.07
C LYS A 454 32.91 -1.38 -3.64
N GLY A 455 33.08 -1.32 -4.98
CA GLY A 455 34.31 -1.76 -5.65
C GLY A 455 34.48 -3.29 -5.68
N GLU A 456 33.41 -4.05 -5.42
CA GLU A 456 33.37 -5.53 -5.45
C GLU A 456 33.23 -6.05 -6.89
N TYR A 457 34.10 -5.59 -7.79
CA TYR A 457 34.01 -5.82 -9.23
C TYR A 457 34.00 -7.31 -9.63
N GLN A 458 34.65 -8.18 -8.84
CA GLN A 458 34.62 -9.62 -9.10
C GLN A 458 33.20 -10.18 -8.95
N LYS A 459 32.47 -9.80 -7.89
CA LYS A 459 31.07 -10.21 -7.71
C LYS A 459 30.18 -9.68 -8.83
N ALA A 460 30.41 -8.43 -9.26
CA ALA A 460 29.69 -7.86 -10.40
C ALA A 460 29.94 -8.65 -11.70
N LEU A 461 31.19 -9.07 -11.97
CA LEU A 461 31.51 -9.93 -13.12
C LEU A 461 30.85 -11.31 -13.01
N ASP A 462 30.85 -11.93 -11.85
CA ASP A 462 30.22 -13.23 -11.63
C ASP A 462 28.71 -13.16 -11.88
N LEU A 463 28.07 -12.07 -11.48
CA LEU A 463 26.65 -11.80 -11.74
C LEU A 463 26.37 -11.59 -13.23
N LEU A 464 27.21 -10.81 -13.93
CA LEU A 464 27.10 -10.61 -15.38
C LEU A 464 27.36 -11.89 -16.17
N ASN A 465 28.27 -12.75 -15.71
CA ASN A 465 28.50 -14.06 -16.30
C ASN A 465 27.23 -14.91 -16.24
N LYS A 466 26.54 -14.96 -15.09
CA LYS A 466 25.24 -15.64 -14.94
C LYS A 466 24.20 -15.10 -15.94
N LEU A 467 24.09 -13.77 -16.07
CA LEU A 467 23.20 -13.14 -17.04
C LEU A 467 23.54 -13.49 -18.50
N SER A 468 24.83 -13.51 -18.85
CA SER A 468 25.30 -13.82 -20.19
C SER A 468 24.97 -15.24 -20.65
N VAL A 469 24.90 -16.19 -19.70
CA VAL A 469 24.48 -17.57 -19.96
C VAL A 469 22.97 -17.63 -20.25
N MET A 470 22.16 -16.84 -19.53
CA MET A 470 20.71 -16.81 -19.71
C MET A 470 20.27 -16.00 -20.94
N SER A 471 21.07 -15.02 -21.37
CA SER A 471 20.80 -14.21 -22.56
C SER A 471 22.05 -14.14 -23.47
N PRO A 472 22.38 -15.25 -24.16
CA PRO A 472 23.57 -15.32 -25.00
C PRO A 472 23.51 -14.29 -26.12
N GLY A 473 24.47 -13.38 -26.14
CA GLY A 473 24.60 -12.37 -27.20
C GLY A 473 24.04 -10.99 -26.87
N ASP A 474 23.50 -10.76 -25.65
CA ASP A 474 23.09 -9.42 -25.23
C ASP A 474 24.28 -8.45 -25.23
N ALA A 475 24.21 -7.44 -26.09
CA ALA A 475 25.26 -6.44 -26.26
C ALA A 475 25.43 -5.56 -25.00
N SER A 476 24.36 -5.30 -24.26
CA SER A 476 24.40 -4.47 -23.05
C SER A 476 25.18 -5.16 -21.94
N VAL A 477 24.95 -6.46 -21.74
CA VAL A 477 25.67 -7.28 -20.76
C VAL A 477 27.15 -7.35 -21.11
N LYS A 478 27.50 -7.59 -22.38
CA LYS A 478 28.90 -7.62 -22.85
C LYS A 478 29.61 -6.29 -22.65
N GLN A 479 28.98 -5.17 -23.01
CA GLN A 479 29.54 -3.84 -22.80
C GLN A 479 29.75 -3.55 -21.31
N LYS A 480 28.79 -3.93 -20.47
CA LYS A 480 28.91 -3.75 -19.02
C LYS A 480 30.06 -4.57 -18.45
N MET A 481 30.22 -5.83 -18.84
CA MET A 481 31.35 -6.67 -18.42
C MET A 481 32.70 -6.06 -18.77
N GLU A 482 32.83 -5.50 -19.98
CA GLU A 482 34.06 -4.82 -20.40
C GLU A 482 34.33 -3.56 -19.55
N SER A 483 33.30 -2.77 -19.27
CA SER A 483 33.41 -1.61 -18.38
C SER A 483 33.88 -2.00 -16.97
N ILE A 484 33.36 -3.09 -16.41
CA ILE A 484 33.81 -3.60 -15.10
C ILE A 484 35.27 -4.06 -15.14
N ARG A 485 35.68 -4.80 -16.18
CA ARG A 485 37.08 -5.23 -16.35
C ARG A 485 38.03 -4.04 -16.43
N GLN A 486 37.65 -2.98 -17.14
CA GLN A 486 38.45 -1.75 -17.20
C GLN A 486 38.59 -1.08 -15.84
N LYS A 487 37.50 -1.01 -15.05
CA LYS A 487 37.54 -0.49 -13.66
C LYS A 487 38.43 -1.35 -12.74
N MET A 488 38.49 -2.67 -12.97
CA MET A 488 39.40 -3.55 -12.25
C MET A 488 40.88 -3.32 -12.62
N SER A 489 41.16 -3.05 -13.90
CA SER A 489 42.52 -2.78 -14.37
C SER A 489 43.03 -1.39 -13.99
N ASN A 490 42.13 -0.40 -13.90
CA ASN A 490 42.43 0.98 -13.48
C ASN A 490 41.48 1.39 -12.34
N PRO A 491 41.72 0.95 -11.08
CA PRO A 491 40.87 1.32 -9.97
C PRO A 491 40.88 2.85 -9.78
N PRO A 492 39.71 3.50 -9.60
CA PRO A 492 39.66 4.93 -9.31
C PRO A 492 40.48 5.21 -8.04
N GLY A 493 41.33 6.25 -8.11
CA GLY A 493 42.23 6.63 -7.02
C GLY A 493 41.48 6.79 -5.70
N ARG A 494 41.95 6.07 -4.69
CA ARG A 494 41.44 6.11 -3.31
C ARG A 494 41.62 7.46 -2.65
#